data_AF-K5ZX41-F1
#
_entry.id   AF-K5ZX41-F1
#
_cell.length_a   1.000
_cell.length_b   1.000
_cell.length_c   1.000
_cell.angle_alpha   90.00
_cell.angle_beta   90.00
_cell.angle_gamma   90.00
#
_symmetry.space_group_name_H-M   'P 1'
#
loop_
_entity.id
_entity.type
_entity.pdbx_description
1 polymer ?
#
loop_
_entity_poly.entity_id
_entity_poly.type
_entity_poly.pdbx_seq_one_letter_code
_entity_poly.pdbx_strand_id
1 'polypeptide(L)'
;MKAWYTILILILCLLCFWAGRCTKNAEFDFVQKTDTFIHRDTIRDSIPYPVYETLIQTVPELFPVYITLEGDTVREPIFVPIPITQKEYLTDDYHAWVSGYNPSLDSIDIFRKTMSIAKRQSSRRWGIGIMAGYGIGRNGLSPYIGIGGFYRIW
;
A
#
# COMPACT_ATOMS: atom_id res chain seq x y z
N MET A 1 65.98 4.89 -13.12
CA MET A 1 65.03 4.29 -12.15
C MET A 1 65.56 2.92 -11.76
N LYS A 2 65.66 2.58 -10.47
CA LYS A 2 66.21 1.27 -10.03
C LYS A 2 65.32 0.16 -10.59
N ALA A 3 65.92 -0.89 -11.17
CA ALA A 3 65.22 -2.02 -11.80
C ALA A 3 64.18 -2.71 -10.89
N TRP A 4 64.35 -2.56 -9.57
CA TRP A 4 63.37 -2.97 -8.57
C TRP A 4 61.99 -2.31 -8.74
N TYR A 5 61.94 -0.99 -9.01
CA TYR A 5 60.67 -0.28 -9.18
C TYR A 5 59.93 -0.69 -10.46
N THR A 6 60.66 -1.00 -11.53
CA THR A 6 60.07 -1.48 -12.78
C THR A 6 59.47 -2.88 -12.63
N ILE A 7 60.10 -3.75 -11.83
CA ILE A 7 59.58 -5.09 -11.52
C ILE A 7 58.31 -4.98 -10.67
N LEU A 8 58.29 -4.08 -9.68
CA LEU A 8 57.13 -3.88 -8.81
C LEU A 8 55.90 -3.37 -9.59
N ILE A 9 56.11 -2.45 -10.53
CA ILE A 9 55.05 -1.94 -11.42
C ILE A 9 54.51 -3.06 -12.32
N LEU A 10 55.38 -3.91 -12.88
CA LEU A 10 54.95 -5.04 -13.71
C LEU A 10 54.10 -6.07 -12.94
N ILE A 11 54.49 -6.35 -11.69
CA ILE A 11 53.73 -7.25 -10.81
C ILE A 11 52.35 -6.66 -10.49
N LEU A 12 52.29 -5.36 -10.21
CA LEU A 12 51.03 -4.67 -9.93
C LEU A 12 50.10 -4.70 -11.16
N CYS A 13 50.64 -4.46 -12.36
CA CYS A 13 49.87 -4.55 -13.61
C CYS A 13 49.32 -5.97 -13.86
N LEU A 14 50.12 -7.02 -13.58
CA LEU A 14 49.70 -8.41 -13.70
C LEU A 14 48.58 -8.75 -12.70
N LEU A 15 48.70 -8.28 -11.45
CA LEU A 15 47.66 -8.47 -10.43
C LEU A 15 46.35 -7.77 -10.80
N CYS A 16 46.40 -6.54 -11.31
CA CYS A 16 45.22 -5.83 -11.79
C CYS A 16 44.56 -6.54 -12.98
N PHE A 17 45.36 -7.10 -13.89
CA PHE A 17 44.85 -7.85 -15.04
C PHE A 17 44.18 -9.17 -14.63
N TRP A 18 44.78 -9.89 -13.68
CA TRP A 18 44.19 -11.11 -13.12
C TRP A 18 42.92 -10.83 -12.34
N ALA A 19 42.91 -9.81 -11.48
CA ALA A 19 41.72 -9.40 -10.74
C ALA A 19 40.58 -9.02 -11.69
N GLY A 20 40.85 -8.26 -12.76
CA GLY A 20 39.85 -7.88 -13.76
C GLY A 20 39.31 -9.07 -14.58
N ARG A 21 40.09 -10.14 -14.75
CA ARG A 21 39.65 -11.39 -15.38
C ARG A 21 38.82 -12.25 -14.41
N CYS A 22 39.17 -12.28 -13.12
CA CYS A 22 38.39 -12.98 -12.10
C CYS A 22 37.03 -12.33 -11.83
N THR A 23 36.90 -11.01 -11.99
CA THR A 23 35.61 -10.31 -11.76
C THR A 23 34.59 -10.49 -12.87
N LYS A 24 34.98 -10.97 -14.07
CA LYS A 24 34.06 -11.16 -15.20
C LYS A 24 33.11 -12.35 -15.05
N ASN A 25 33.42 -13.29 -14.16
CA ASN A 25 32.63 -14.51 -13.98
C ASN A 25 31.78 -14.49 -12.70
N ALA A 26 31.66 -13.33 -12.04
CA ALA A 26 30.75 -13.13 -10.93
C ALA A 26 29.52 -12.32 -11.41
N GLU A 27 28.94 -12.71 -12.55
CA GLU A 27 27.52 -12.47 -12.76
C GLU A 27 26.80 -13.38 -11.76
N PHE A 28 26.61 -12.87 -10.55
CA PHE A 28 25.63 -13.40 -9.62
C PHE A 28 24.28 -13.26 -10.33
N ASP A 29 23.86 -14.31 -11.03
CA ASP A 29 22.49 -14.52 -11.46
C ASP A 29 21.63 -14.60 -10.20
N PHE A 30 21.32 -13.44 -9.62
CA PHE A 30 20.12 -13.29 -8.82
C PHE A 30 18.97 -13.46 -9.81
N VAL A 31 18.59 -14.72 -10.06
CA VAL A 31 17.30 -15.08 -10.62
C VAL A 31 16.28 -14.59 -9.61
N GLN A 32 15.92 -13.31 -9.74
CA GLN A 32 14.92 -12.66 -8.93
C GLN A 32 13.58 -13.22 -9.39
N LYS A 33 13.25 -14.41 -8.88
CA LYS A 33 11.92 -15.00 -8.97
C LYS A 33 10.99 -14.06 -8.21
N THR A 34 10.39 -13.14 -8.95
CA THR A 34 9.45 -12.16 -8.42
C THR A 34 8.12 -12.90 -8.30
N ASP A 35 7.96 -13.64 -7.21
CA ASP A 35 6.66 -14.22 -6.86
C ASP A 35 5.77 -13.07 -6.41
N THR A 36 4.86 -12.64 -7.29
CA THR A 36 3.83 -11.66 -6.97
C THR A 36 2.78 -12.32 -6.07
N PHE A 37 2.97 -12.19 -4.75
CA PHE A 37 1.96 -12.62 -3.79
C PHE A 37 0.84 -11.58 -3.73
N ILE A 38 -0.28 -11.87 -4.39
CA ILE A 38 -1.49 -11.05 -4.29
C ILE A 38 -2.18 -11.40 -2.96
N HIS A 39 -1.84 -10.67 -1.91
CA HIS A 39 -2.59 -10.74 -0.66
C HIS A 39 -3.88 -9.93 -0.81
N ARG A 40 -5.02 -10.61 -0.79
CA ARG A 40 -6.33 -9.95 -0.78
C ARG A 40 -6.82 -9.93 0.67
N ASP A 41 -6.54 -8.83 1.35
CA ASP A 41 -7.12 -8.54 2.66
C ASP A 41 -8.62 -8.33 2.51
N THR A 42 -9.41 -9.34 2.83
CA THR A 42 -10.85 -9.15 3.07
C THR A 42 -11.04 -8.96 4.56
N ILE A 43 -11.34 -7.73 4.96
CA ILE A 43 -11.86 -7.46 6.30
C ILE A 43 -13.20 -8.21 6.40
N ARG A 44 -13.27 -9.19 7.31
CA ARG A 44 -14.55 -9.84 7.64
C ARG A 44 -15.34 -8.85 8.46
N ASP A 45 -16.14 -8.04 7.77
CA ASP A 45 -17.11 -7.19 8.43
C ASP A 45 -18.35 -8.03 8.76
N SER A 46 -18.82 -7.94 10.00
CA SER A 46 -20.06 -8.57 10.42
C SER A 46 -21.22 -7.78 9.86
N ILE A 47 -22.19 -8.45 9.22
CA ILE A 47 -23.42 -7.80 8.75
C ILE A 47 -24.11 -7.18 9.98
N PRO A 48 -24.25 -5.84 10.06
CA PRO A 48 -24.88 -5.21 11.20
C PRO A 48 -26.35 -5.61 11.27
N TYR A 49 -26.84 -5.85 12.49
CA TYR A 49 -28.27 -6.02 12.72
C TYR A 49 -28.94 -4.65 12.82
N PRO A 50 -30.15 -4.47 12.26
CA PRO A 50 -30.88 -3.22 12.40
C PRO A 50 -31.28 -3.03 13.86
N VAL A 51 -31.07 -1.82 14.38
CA VAL A 51 -31.46 -1.44 15.74
C VAL A 51 -32.96 -1.18 15.79
N TYR A 52 -33.49 -0.50 14.78
CA TYR A 52 -34.91 -0.18 14.66
C TYR A 52 -35.42 -0.54 13.27
N GLU A 53 -36.65 -1.05 13.23
CA GLU A 53 -37.41 -1.25 12.01
C GLU A 53 -38.74 -0.49 12.12
N THR A 54 -38.89 0.55 11.31
CA THR A 54 -40.07 1.42 11.30
C THR A 54 -40.85 1.22 10.01
N LEU A 55 -42.17 1.01 10.09
CA LEU A 55 -43.03 0.94 8.92
C LEU A 55 -43.37 2.37 8.47
N ILE A 56 -42.88 2.78 7.30
CA ILE A 56 -43.10 4.13 6.77
C ILE A 56 -44.40 4.22 6.00
N GLN A 57 -44.59 3.30 5.05
CA GLN A 57 -45.66 3.40 4.06
C GLN A 57 -46.06 2.02 3.59
N THR A 58 -47.31 1.87 3.15
CA THR A 58 -47.76 0.69 2.41
C THR A 58 -48.05 1.10 0.97
N VAL A 59 -47.38 0.47 0.01
CA VAL A 59 -47.54 0.76 -1.42
C VAL A 59 -48.21 -0.43 -2.11
N PRO A 60 -49.27 -0.21 -2.90
CA PRO A 60 -49.90 -1.28 -3.67
C PRO A 60 -49.05 -1.63 -4.89
N GLU A 61 -48.56 -2.86 -4.99
CA GLU A 61 -47.82 -3.37 -6.15
C GLU A 61 -48.66 -4.40 -6.92
N LEU A 62 -48.55 -4.40 -8.25
CA LEU A 62 -49.28 -5.31 -9.13
C LEU A 62 -48.55 -6.64 -9.24
N PHE A 63 -49.12 -7.70 -8.66
CA PHE A 63 -48.59 -9.06 -8.81
C PHE A 63 -49.40 -9.85 -9.85
N PRO A 64 -48.73 -10.43 -10.86
CA PRO A 64 -49.42 -11.29 -11.81
C PRO A 64 -49.80 -12.62 -11.15
N VAL A 65 -51.09 -12.93 -11.12
CA VAL A 65 -51.61 -14.23 -10.70
C VAL A 65 -52.07 -15.00 -11.92
N TYR A 66 -51.71 -16.28 -11.97
CA TYR A 66 -52.13 -17.20 -13.01
C TYR A 66 -53.31 -18.02 -12.51
N ILE A 67 -54.48 -17.80 -13.11
CA ILE A 67 -55.70 -18.52 -12.78
C ILE A 67 -55.93 -19.55 -13.88
N THR A 68 -55.91 -20.83 -13.53
CA THR A 68 -56.23 -21.91 -14.45
C THR A 68 -57.72 -22.19 -14.43
N LEU A 69 -58.41 -21.93 -15.53
CA LEU A 69 -59.84 -22.21 -15.72
C LEU A 69 -59.97 -23.23 -16.84
N GLU A 70 -60.44 -24.44 -16.51
CA GLU A 70 -60.86 -25.51 -17.45
C GLU A 70 -60.01 -25.66 -18.75
N GLY A 71 -58.69 -25.48 -18.66
CA GLY A 71 -57.75 -25.65 -19.78
C GLY A 71 -57.01 -24.37 -20.21
N ASP A 72 -57.48 -23.19 -19.85
CA ASP A 72 -56.85 -21.90 -20.14
C ASP A 72 -56.17 -21.31 -18.90
N THR A 73 -54.99 -20.71 -19.09
CA THR A 73 -54.28 -19.97 -18.04
C THR A 73 -54.44 -18.47 -18.30
N VAL A 74 -55.25 -17.81 -17.48
CA VAL A 74 -55.46 -16.35 -17.56
C VAL A 74 -54.50 -15.66 -16.60
N ARG A 75 -53.87 -14.57 -17.05
CA ARG A 75 -52.99 -13.73 -16.24
C ARG A 75 -53.74 -12.49 -15.79
N GLU A 76 -54.17 -12.45 -14.54
CA GLU A 76 -54.82 -11.28 -13.94
C GLU A 76 -53.89 -10.66 -12.88
N PRO A 77 -53.55 -9.36 -12.98
CA PRO A 77 -52.76 -8.69 -11.97
C PRO A 77 -53.64 -8.30 -10.77
N ILE A 78 -53.24 -8.68 -9.56
CA ILE A 78 -53.89 -8.26 -8.31
C ILE A 78 -53.03 -7.21 -7.60
N PHE A 79 -53.67 -6.32 -6.85
CA PHE A 79 -52.98 -5.35 -6.00
C PHE A 79 -52.61 -6.01 -4.67
N VAL A 80 -51.31 -6.09 -4.38
CA VAL A 80 -50.79 -6.56 -3.10
C VAL A 80 -50.25 -5.36 -2.32
N PRO A 81 -50.76 -5.06 -1.11
CA PRO A 81 -50.21 -4.01 -0.27
C PRO A 81 -48.86 -4.45 0.32
N ILE A 82 -47.76 -3.84 -0.11
CA ILE A 82 -46.42 -4.10 0.42
C ILE A 82 -46.07 -3.06 1.48
N PRO A 83 -45.74 -3.47 2.71
CA PRO A 83 -45.20 -2.57 3.72
C PRO A 83 -43.75 -2.21 3.38
N ILE A 84 -43.49 -0.94 3.18
CA ILE A 84 -42.15 -0.36 3.12
C ILE A 84 -41.68 -0.10 4.54
N THR A 85 -40.66 -0.86 4.94
CA THR A 85 -39.97 -0.67 6.22
C THR A 85 -38.68 0.11 5.99
N GLN A 86 -38.30 0.88 7.00
CA GLN A 86 -37.00 1.52 7.13
C GLN A 86 -36.25 0.91 8.29
N LYS A 87 -35.02 0.51 8.01
CA LYS A 87 -34.10 -0.13 8.93
C LYS A 87 -32.99 0.84 9.28
N GLU A 88 -32.78 1.02 10.57
CA GLU A 88 -31.72 1.86 11.12
C GLU A 88 -30.55 0.97 11.56
N TYR A 89 -29.36 1.20 10.99
CA TYR A 89 -28.13 0.48 11.30
C TYR A 89 -27.17 1.40 12.03
N LEU A 90 -26.94 1.12 13.31
CA LEU A 90 -26.02 1.88 14.15
C LEU A 90 -24.76 1.05 14.44
N THR A 91 -23.61 1.58 14.05
CA THR A 91 -22.28 1.01 14.33
C THR A 91 -21.39 2.10 14.92
N ASP A 92 -20.24 1.73 15.50
CA ASP A 92 -19.26 2.69 16.01
C ASP A 92 -18.70 3.62 14.92
N ASP A 93 -18.64 3.15 13.68
CA ASP A 93 -18.05 3.88 12.55
C ASP A 93 -19.08 4.63 11.68
N TYR A 94 -20.35 4.23 11.72
CA TYR A 94 -21.39 4.85 10.90
C TYR A 94 -22.80 4.61 11.43
N HIS A 95 -23.71 5.47 10.99
CA HIS A 95 -25.15 5.35 11.19
C HIS A 95 -25.84 5.43 9.83
N ALA A 96 -26.61 4.41 9.44
CA ALA A 96 -27.25 4.32 8.13
C ALA A 96 -28.75 4.03 8.22
N TRP A 97 -29.53 4.62 7.32
CA TRP A 97 -30.96 4.35 7.15
C TRP A 97 -31.19 3.72 5.78
N VAL A 98 -31.84 2.55 5.77
CA VAL A 98 -32.15 1.80 4.54
C VAL A 98 -33.65 1.55 4.51
N SER A 99 -34.34 2.05 3.49
CA SER A 99 -35.78 1.81 3.30
C SER A 99 -36.09 0.95 2.08
N GLY A 100 -37.28 0.38 2.06
CA GLY A 100 -37.82 -0.27 0.86
C GLY A 100 -37.97 -1.79 0.97
N TYR A 101 -38.90 -2.33 0.17
CA TYR A 101 -38.92 -3.77 -0.13
C TYR A 101 -37.74 -4.14 -1.04
N ASN A 102 -37.40 -3.25 -1.97
CA ASN A 102 -36.16 -3.24 -2.73
C ASN A 102 -35.21 -2.27 -2.03
N PRO A 103 -34.27 -2.76 -1.21
CA PRO A 103 -33.55 -1.94 -0.25
C PRO A 103 -32.74 -0.85 -0.93
N SER A 104 -33.03 0.41 -0.59
CA SER A 104 -32.28 1.59 -1.00
C SER A 104 -31.73 2.32 0.22
N LEU A 105 -30.49 2.82 0.11
CA LEU A 105 -29.88 3.64 1.15
C LEU A 105 -30.50 5.05 1.09
N ASP A 106 -31.14 5.47 2.18
CA ASP A 106 -31.74 6.80 2.30
C ASP A 106 -30.66 7.82 2.71
N SER A 107 -29.92 7.51 3.78
CA SER A 107 -28.88 8.37 4.33
C SER A 107 -27.82 7.57 5.09
N ILE A 108 -26.61 8.12 5.18
CA ILE A 108 -25.49 7.56 5.93
C ILE A 108 -24.64 8.66 6.56
N ASP A 109 -24.43 8.57 7.87
CA ASP A 109 -23.51 9.39 8.64
C ASP A 109 -22.27 8.56 8.99
N ILE A 110 -21.07 9.09 8.73
CA ILE A 110 -19.80 8.36 8.94
C ILE A 110 -18.98 9.04 10.04
N PHE A 111 -18.71 8.31 11.12
CA PHE A 111 -17.92 8.75 12.26
C PHE A 111 -16.42 8.51 12.01
N ARG A 112 -15.77 9.42 11.29
CA ARG A 112 -14.33 9.29 10.96
C ARG A 112 -13.44 9.42 12.20
N LYS A 113 -12.77 8.34 12.60
CA LYS A 113 -11.71 8.38 13.62
C LYS A 113 -10.38 8.81 13.02
N THR A 114 -10.05 10.11 13.07
CA THR A 114 -8.75 10.60 12.61
C THR A 114 -7.65 10.25 13.62
N MET A 115 -6.86 9.22 13.36
CA MET A 115 -5.66 8.90 14.15
C MET A 115 -4.45 9.59 13.52
N SER A 116 -4.00 10.71 14.11
CA SER A 116 -2.79 11.40 13.67
C SER A 116 -1.54 10.74 14.26
N ILE A 117 -0.89 9.88 13.49
CA ILE A 117 0.43 9.36 13.85
C ILE A 117 1.45 10.46 13.54
N ALA A 118 1.80 11.26 14.56
CA ALA A 118 2.90 12.21 14.47
C ALA A 118 4.22 11.43 14.37
N LYS A 119 4.61 11.06 13.15
CA LYS A 119 5.93 10.47 12.89
C LYS A 119 6.98 11.56 13.12
N ARG A 120 7.57 11.58 14.31
CA ARG A 120 8.70 12.45 14.63
C ARG A 120 9.85 12.08 13.70
N GLN A 121 10.04 12.85 12.64
CA GLN A 121 11.12 12.66 11.69
C GLN A 121 12.44 12.82 12.45
N SER A 122 13.14 11.71 12.68
CA SER A 122 14.45 11.73 13.33
C SER A 122 15.42 12.43 12.39
N SER A 123 15.64 13.73 12.62
CA SER A 123 16.63 14.48 11.88
C SER A 123 18.02 14.02 12.35
N ARG A 124 18.65 13.11 11.62
CA ARG A 124 20.06 12.78 11.83
C ARG A 124 20.91 13.97 11.33
N ARG A 125 21.24 14.88 12.24
CA ARG A 125 21.92 16.17 11.95
C ARG A 125 23.44 16.08 11.87
N TRP A 126 24.02 14.95 12.24
CA TRP A 126 25.46 14.73 12.28
C TRP A 126 25.85 13.50 11.46
N GLY A 127 26.95 13.62 10.72
CA GLY A 127 27.56 12.54 9.95
C GLY A 127 29.08 12.59 10.05
N ILE A 128 29.71 11.43 9.94
CA ILE A 128 31.17 11.28 9.92
C ILE A 128 31.53 10.77 8.52
N GLY A 129 32.45 11.44 7.85
CA GLY A 129 32.91 11.09 6.51
C GLY A 129 34.43 10.96 6.46
N ILE A 130 34.91 10.16 5.50
CA ILE A 130 36.33 10.07 5.17
C ILE A 130 36.57 11.09 4.05
N MET A 131 37.57 11.94 4.23
CA MET A 131 37.96 12.95 3.25
C MET A 131 39.37 12.64 2.76
N ALA A 132 39.55 12.69 1.45
CA ALA A 132 40.84 12.60 0.79
C ALA A 132 41.10 13.89 0.03
N GLY A 133 42.29 14.47 0.19
CA GLY A 133 42.67 15.74 -0.44
C GLY A 133 44.17 15.84 -0.67
N TYR A 134 44.60 16.91 -1.32
CA TYR A 134 46.01 17.23 -1.57
C TYR A 134 46.38 18.47 -0.76
N GLY A 135 47.40 18.37 0.09
CA GLY A 135 47.90 19.48 0.91
C GLY A 135 49.32 19.88 0.53
N ILE A 136 49.67 21.15 0.76
CA ILE A 136 51.06 21.63 0.65
C ILE A 136 51.78 21.31 1.96
N GLY A 137 52.67 20.31 1.92
CA GLY A 137 53.57 19.96 3.01
C GLY A 137 54.95 20.60 2.84
N ARG A 138 55.81 20.50 3.87
CA ARG A 138 57.18 21.06 3.85
C ARG A 138 58.05 20.55 2.69
N ASN A 139 57.69 19.43 2.06
CA ASN A 139 58.41 18.83 0.93
C ASN A 139 57.58 18.76 -0.38
N GLY A 140 56.55 19.60 -0.54
CA GLY A 140 55.71 19.68 -1.76
C GLY A 140 54.28 19.17 -1.57
N LEU A 141 53.57 18.96 -2.69
CA LEU A 141 52.18 18.48 -2.73
C LEU A 141 52.09 17.04 -2.21
N SER A 142 51.62 16.88 -0.97
CA SER A 142 51.47 15.59 -0.30
C SER A 142 50.00 15.19 -0.21
N PRO A 143 49.63 13.94 -0.56
CA PRO A 143 48.26 13.45 -0.38
C PRO A 143 47.93 13.31 1.12
N TYR A 144 46.72 13.71 1.49
CA TYR A 144 46.20 13.64 2.85
C TYR A 144 44.89 12.84 2.88
N ILE A 145 44.79 11.92 3.84
CA ILE A 145 43.57 11.17 4.16
C ILE A 145 43.22 11.52 5.60
N GLY A 146 42.00 12.02 5.81
CA GLY A 146 41.51 12.43 7.11
C GLY A 146 40.08 11.97 7.36
N ILE A 147 39.66 12.03 8.62
CA ILE A 147 38.29 11.82 9.05
C ILE A 147 37.74 13.18 9.45
N GLY A 148 36.53 13.53 9.01
CA GLY A 148 35.86 14.73 9.51
C GLY A 148 34.38 14.53 9.77
N GLY A 149 33.91 15.25 10.77
CA GLY A 149 32.49 15.37 11.08
C GLY A 149 31.88 16.52 10.29
N PHE A 150 30.70 16.30 9.73
CA PHE A 150 29.89 17.36 9.15
C PHE A 150 28.57 17.47 9.91
N TYR A 151 28.15 18.71 10.15
CA TYR A 151 26.89 19.04 10.80
C TYR A 151 26.00 19.75 9.79
N ARG A 152 24.85 19.16 9.49
CA ARG A 152 23.87 19.75 8.58
C ARG A 152 22.95 20.65 9.40
N ILE A 153 23.02 21.96 9.14
CA ILE A 153 22.29 22.98 9.90
C ILE A 153 20.79 22.99 9.53
N TRP A 154 20.42 22.42 8.37
CA TRP A 154 19.03 22.24 7.90
C TRP A 154 18.87 20.98 7.03
#